data_AF-A0A7X7LUG7-F1
#
_entry.id   AF-A0A7X7LUG7-F1
#
_cell.length_a   1.000
_cell.length_b   1.000
_cell.length_c   1.000
_cell.angle_alpha   90.00
_cell.angle_beta   90.00
_cell.angle_gamma   90.00
#
_symmetry.space_group_name_H-M   'P 1'
#
loop_
_entity.id
_entity.type
_entity.pdbx_description
1 polymer ?
#
loop_
_entity_poly.entity_id
_entity_poly.type
_entity_poly.pdbx_seq_one_letter_code
_entity_poly.pdbx_strand_id
1 'polypeptide(L)'
;MAQDSNAQDPLDFVRGMWNSMGFNLPGMVTPTLDVDELDKRITDLKAVENWLKMNLNMLQMTTQGLEMQRAALAAMKAMSQQVQGDEGVAKAENPFAGASMWPWNLMKQQAEQAAASDTQPSSPAPTGGARRKTSTDK
;
A
#
# COMPACT_ATOMS: atom_id res chain seq x y z
N MET A 1 -2.42 -54.00 -10.62
CA MET A 1 -1.68 -53.19 -9.64
C MET A 1 -1.45 -51.83 -10.27
N ALA A 2 -2.36 -50.88 -10.02
CA ALA A 2 -2.18 -49.50 -10.42
C ALA A 2 -1.72 -48.73 -9.18
N GLN A 3 -0.63 -47.99 -9.32
CA GLN A 3 -0.12 -47.04 -8.34
C GLN A 3 -1.20 -46.00 -7.97
N ASP A 4 -1.69 -46.05 -6.74
CA ASP A 4 -2.29 -44.90 -6.06
C ASP A 4 -1.36 -44.54 -4.90
N SER A 5 -0.33 -43.73 -5.18
CA SER A 5 0.74 -43.40 -4.20
C SER A 5 1.18 -41.94 -4.24
N ASN A 6 0.33 -41.00 -4.67
CA ASN A 6 0.77 -39.59 -4.72
C ASN A 6 -0.32 -38.52 -4.56
N ALA A 7 -1.29 -38.74 -3.68
CA ALA A 7 -2.12 -37.65 -3.17
C ALA A 7 -2.26 -37.80 -1.66
N GLN A 8 -1.13 -37.70 -0.94
CA GLN A 8 -1.20 -37.48 0.50
C GLN A 8 -1.93 -36.17 0.71
N ASP A 9 -3.11 -36.29 1.32
CA ASP A 9 -4.09 -35.24 1.48
C ASP A 9 -3.41 -34.04 2.17
N PRO A 10 -3.47 -32.81 1.60
CA PRO A 10 -2.89 -31.62 2.26
C PRO A 10 -3.44 -31.43 3.67
N LEU A 11 -4.63 -31.98 3.95
CA LEU A 11 -5.23 -32.02 5.29
C LEU A 11 -4.48 -32.95 6.25
N ASP A 12 -3.87 -34.04 5.79
CA ASP A 12 -3.07 -34.94 6.62
C ASP A 12 -1.68 -34.37 6.91
N PHE A 13 -1.12 -33.58 6.00
CA PHE A 13 0.07 -32.78 6.29
C PHE A 13 -0.22 -31.74 7.40
N VAL A 14 -1.35 -31.02 7.29
CA VAL A 14 -1.77 -30.05 8.32
C VAL A 14 -2.08 -30.73 9.65
N ARG A 15 -2.75 -31.90 9.64
CA ARG A 15 -2.96 -32.71 10.85
C ARG A 15 -1.65 -33.22 11.44
N GLY A 16 -0.71 -33.65 10.60
CA GLY A 16 0.62 -34.08 11.03
C GLY A 16 1.38 -32.94 11.71
N MET A 17 1.31 -31.72 11.15
CA MET A 17 1.91 -30.53 11.74
C MET A 17 1.22 -30.10 13.04
N TRP A 18 -0.11 -30.18 13.11
CA TRP A 18 -0.89 -29.89 14.31
C TRP A 18 -0.61 -30.87 15.46
N ASN A 19 -0.52 -32.16 15.14
CA ASN A 19 -0.11 -33.18 16.11
C ASN A 19 1.36 -33.05 16.52
N SER A 20 2.25 -32.68 15.58
CA SER A 20 3.67 -32.45 15.85
C SER A 20 3.92 -31.21 16.71
N MET A 21 2.99 -30.25 16.74
CA MET A 21 3.03 -29.07 17.61
C MET A 21 2.59 -29.39 19.06
N GLY A 22 2.24 -30.65 19.36
CA GLY A 22 1.99 -31.10 20.72
C GLY A 22 0.55 -30.94 21.22
N PHE A 23 -0.41 -30.60 20.34
CA PHE A 23 -1.83 -30.49 20.67
C PHE A 23 -2.56 -31.85 20.72
N ASN A 24 -1.97 -32.86 21.36
CA ASN A 24 -2.68 -34.10 21.69
C ASN A 24 -3.62 -33.82 22.88
N LEU A 25 -4.93 -33.81 22.65
CA LEU A 25 -5.95 -33.75 23.70
C LEU A 25 -6.80 -35.02 23.61
N PRO A 26 -6.44 -36.06 24.36
CA PRO A 26 -7.21 -36.38 25.57
C PRO A 26 -6.31 -36.82 26.75
N GLY A 27 -6.43 -36.12 27.88
CA GLY A 27 -5.62 -36.36 29.09
C GLY A 27 -4.66 -35.24 29.46
N MET A 28 -4.77 -34.06 28.84
CA MET A 28 -3.97 -32.89 29.23
C MET A 28 -4.37 -32.47 30.64
N VAL A 29 -3.44 -32.74 31.57
CA VAL A 29 -3.09 -31.91 32.72
C VAL A 29 -3.83 -30.59 32.69
N THR A 30 -4.68 -30.38 33.70
CA THR A 30 -5.28 -29.09 34.03
C THR A 30 -4.26 -27.98 33.76
N PRO A 31 -4.47 -27.11 32.76
CA PRO A 31 -3.65 -25.93 32.60
C PRO A 31 -3.72 -25.21 33.93
N THR A 32 -2.58 -24.97 34.55
CA THR A 32 -2.50 -24.17 35.76
C THR A 32 -3.20 -22.85 35.44
N LEU A 33 -4.38 -22.66 36.05
CA LEU A 33 -5.22 -21.45 35.94
C LEU A 33 -4.55 -20.30 36.71
N ASP A 34 -3.25 -20.10 36.50
CA ASP A 34 -2.50 -19.01 37.07
C ASP A 34 -2.69 -17.80 36.15
N VAL A 35 -3.52 -16.86 36.60
CA VAL A 35 -3.83 -15.62 35.89
C VAL A 35 -2.54 -14.82 35.63
N ASP A 36 -1.57 -14.89 36.54
CA ASP A 36 -0.29 -14.19 36.36
C ASP A 36 0.55 -14.80 35.23
N GLU A 37 0.48 -16.12 35.02
CA GLU A 37 1.12 -16.76 33.87
C GLU A 37 0.41 -16.36 32.57
N LEU A 38 -0.93 -16.35 32.56
CA LEU A 38 -1.71 -15.89 31.42
C LEU A 38 -1.38 -14.44 31.04
N ASP A 39 -1.26 -13.54 32.01
CA ASP A 39 -0.91 -12.13 31.76
C ASP A 39 0.51 -11.97 31.18
N LYS A 40 1.47 -12.78 31.63
CA LYS A 40 2.82 -12.83 31.03
C LYS A 40 2.77 -13.33 29.59
N ARG A 41 2.04 -14.43 29.33
CA ARG A 41 1.87 -14.97 27.97
C ARG A 41 1.20 -13.97 27.04
N ILE A 42 0.17 -13.27 27.53
CA ILE A 42 -0.52 -12.21 26.78
C ILE A 42 0.46 -11.07 26.45
N THR A 43 1.29 -10.65 27.40
CA THR A 43 2.28 -9.59 27.20
C THR A 43 3.33 -9.98 26.16
N ASP A 44 3.88 -11.18 26.28
CA ASP A 44 4.88 -11.70 25.34
C ASP A 44 4.29 -11.83 23.92
N LEU A 45 3.08 -12.38 23.79
CA LEU A 45 2.41 -12.52 22.50
C LEU A 45 2.06 -11.16 21.88
N LYS A 46 1.69 -10.16 22.68
CA LYS A 46 1.48 -8.78 22.18
C LYS A 46 2.79 -8.14 21.70
N ALA A 47 3.91 -8.41 22.37
CA ALA A 47 5.21 -7.93 21.90
C ALA A 47 5.58 -8.54 20.54
N VAL A 48 5.36 -9.86 20.39
CA VAL A 48 5.55 -10.56 19.10
C VAL A 48 4.62 -10.00 18.03
N GLU A 49 3.34 -9.79 18.35
CA GLU A 49 2.36 -9.19 17.43
C GLU A 49 2.81 -7.81 16.94
N ASN A 50 3.28 -6.95 17.85
CA ASN A 50 3.78 -5.62 17.49
C ASN A 50 5.03 -5.68 16.59
N TRP A 51 5.94 -6.62 16.86
CA TRP A 51 7.12 -6.83 16.00
C TRP A 51 6.73 -7.34 14.60
N LEU A 52 5.76 -8.26 14.51
CA LEU A 52 5.25 -8.74 13.23
C LEU A 52 4.55 -7.64 12.43
N LYS A 53 3.78 -6.78 13.09
CA LYS A 53 3.17 -5.58 12.47
C LYS A 53 4.24 -4.64 11.89
N MET A 54 5.33 -4.43 12.62
CA MET A 54 6.45 -3.63 12.12
C MET A 54 7.10 -4.26 10.87
N ASN A 55 7.31 -5.58 10.86
CA ASN A 55 7.82 -6.30 9.68
C ASN A 55 6.87 -6.16 8.49
N LEU A 56 5.56 -6.30 8.72
CA LEU A 56 4.56 -6.14 7.68
C LEU A 56 4.59 -4.74 7.08
N ASN A 57 4.66 -3.70 7.92
CA ASN A 57 4.74 -2.32 7.46
C ASN A 57 5.99 -2.09 6.58
N MET A 58 7.15 -2.59 6.98
CA MET A 58 8.39 -2.47 6.21
C MET A 58 8.31 -3.18 4.85
N LEU A 59 7.70 -4.37 4.81
CA LEU A 59 7.48 -5.11 3.57
C LEU A 59 6.55 -4.34 2.63
N GLN A 60 5.44 -3.81 3.15
CA GLN A 60 4.51 -2.99 2.36
C GLN A 60 5.18 -1.74 1.78
N MET A 61 6.01 -1.04 2.58
CA MET A 61 6.79 0.10 2.09
C MET A 61 7.78 -0.31 0.99
N THR A 62 8.43 -1.46 1.14
CA THR A 62 9.36 -1.99 0.13
C THR A 62 8.63 -2.33 -1.17
N THR A 63 7.46 -2.97 -1.09
CA THR A 63 6.63 -3.28 -2.26
C THR A 63 6.22 -2.01 -3.00
N GLN A 64 5.73 -0.99 -2.29
CA GLN A 64 5.36 0.29 -2.90
C GLN A 64 6.56 0.97 -3.56
N GLY A 65 7.74 0.92 -2.93
CA GLY A 65 8.97 1.42 -3.51
C GLY A 65 9.34 0.70 -4.82
N LEU A 66 9.22 -0.63 -4.87
CA LEU A 66 9.46 -1.41 -6.08
C LEU A 66 8.41 -1.16 -7.17
N GLU A 67 7.14 -0.98 -6.80
CA GLU A 67 6.08 -0.63 -7.75
C GLU A 67 6.31 0.74 -8.39
N MET A 68 6.78 1.72 -7.61
CA MET A 68 7.17 3.03 -8.13
C MET A 68 8.39 2.94 -9.07
N GLN A 69 9.40 2.13 -8.73
CA GLN A 69 10.54 1.86 -9.62
C GLN A 69 10.11 1.19 -10.92
N ARG A 70 9.20 0.21 -10.85
CA ARG A 70 8.64 -0.45 -12.03
C ARG A 70 7.87 0.54 -12.91
N ALA A 71 7.07 1.42 -12.32
CA ALA A 71 6.33 2.44 -13.07
C ALA A 71 7.28 3.41 -13.80
N ALA A 72 8.37 3.83 -13.15
CA ALA A 72 9.40 4.65 -13.77
C ALA A 72 10.09 3.94 -14.95
N LEU A 73 10.45 2.66 -14.79
CA LEU A 73 11.02 1.87 -15.89
C LEU A 73 10.04 1.66 -17.04
N ALA A 74 8.75 1.45 -16.74
CA ALA A 74 7.71 1.35 -17.77
C ALA A 74 7.56 2.65 -18.56
N ALA A 75 7.60 3.80 -17.90
CA ALA A 75 7.58 5.12 -18.55
C ALA A 75 8.82 5.33 -19.45
N MET A 76 10.01 4.97 -18.95
CA MET A 76 11.24 5.03 -19.75
C MET A 76 11.16 4.14 -20.99
N LYS A 77 10.59 2.94 -20.87
CA LYS A 77 10.40 2.03 -22.01
C LYS A 77 9.38 2.57 -23.02
N ALA A 78 8.28 3.17 -22.56
CA ALA A 78 7.31 3.80 -23.45
C ALA A 78 7.94 4.97 -24.23
N MET A 79 8.75 5.80 -23.57
CA MET A 79 9.49 6.89 -24.22
C MET A 79 10.52 6.36 -25.24
N SER A 80 11.27 5.31 -24.92
CA SER A 80 12.25 4.75 -25.85
C SER A 80 11.59 4.12 -27.09
N GLN A 81 10.39 3.56 -26.94
CA GLN A 81 9.58 3.07 -28.05
C GLN A 81 9.01 4.21 -28.91
N GLN A 82 8.57 5.31 -28.29
CA GLN A 82 8.15 6.52 -29.02
C GLN A 82 9.29 7.09 -29.88
N VAL A 83 10.52 7.13 -29.34
CA VAL A 83 11.71 7.60 -30.08
C VAL A 83 12.11 6.65 -31.21
N GLN A 84 11.88 5.34 -31.07
CA GLN A 84 12.13 4.36 -32.15
C GLN A 84 11.03 4.32 -33.22
N GLY A 85 9.81 4.74 -32.88
CA GLY A 85 8.68 4.81 -33.82
C GLY A 85 8.65 6.07 -34.69
N ASP A 86 9.49 7.06 -34.40
CA ASP A 86 9.54 8.34 -35.08
C ASP A 86 10.93 8.54 -35.70
N GLU A 87 11.18 7.92 -36.87
CA GLU A 87 12.36 8.18 -37.73
C GLU A 87 12.35 9.60 -38.33
N GLY A 88 11.99 10.62 -37.55
CA GLY A 88 11.60 11.90 -38.12
C GLY A 88 11.53 13.09 -37.18
N VAL A 89 12.25 13.16 -36.06
CA VAL A 89 12.41 14.47 -35.38
C VAL A 89 13.83 14.68 -34.87
N ALA A 90 14.42 15.75 -35.42
CA ALA A 90 15.78 16.21 -35.21
C ALA A 90 16.09 16.60 -33.75
N LYS A 91 17.34 16.31 -33.36
CA LYS A 91 18.17 17.04 -32.38
C LYS A 91 17.51 17.31 -31.00
N ALA A 92 17.38 16.26 -30.19
CA ALA A 92 17.37 16.41 -28.74
C ALA A 92 18.76 16.07 -28.20
N GLU A 93 19.48 17.09 -27.76
CA GLU A 93 20.90 17.03 -27.40
C GLU A 93 21.21 16.25 -26.12
N ASN A 94 20.23 15.60 -25.48
CA ASN A 94 20.42 14.50 -24.52
C ASN A 94 19.07 13.89 -24.09
N PRO A 95 18.67 12.71 -24.58
CA PRO A 95 17.40 12.05 -24.20
C PRO A 95 17.33 11.66 -22.71
N PHE A 96 18.46 11.63 -22.02
CA PHE A 96 18.54 11.40 -20.57
C PHE A 96 18.15 12.63 -19.74
N ALA A 97 18.33 13.85 -20.27
CA ALA A 97 17.98 15.08 -19.56
C ALA A 97 16.46 15.31 -19.48
N GLY A 98 15.71 14.80 -20.46
CA GLY A 98 14.23 14.83 -20.44
C GLY A 98 13.62 13.84 -19.43
N ALA A 99 14.24 12.67 -19.26
CA ALA A 99 13.73 11.61 -18.38
C ALA A 99 13.92 11.91 -16.88
N SER A 100 15.02 12.56 -16.48
CA SER A 100 15.29 12.93 -15.09
C SER A 100 14.45 14.11 -14.58
N MET A 101 13.87 14.91 -15.49
CA MET A 101 12.98 16.03 -15.14
C MET A 101 11.48 15.65 -15.12
N TRP A 102 11.13 14.39 -15.39
CA TRP A 102 9.71 13.98 -15.44
C TRP A 102 8.92 14.23 -14.13
N PRO A 103 9.46 13.95 -12.93
CA PRO A 103 8.74 14.26 -11.68
C PRO A 103 8.44 15.75 -11.51
N TRP A 104 9.36 16.61 -11.93
CA TRP A 104 9.20 18.07 -11.88
C TRP A 104 8.28 18.60 -12.98
N ASN A 105 8.33 18.02 -14.18
CA ASN A 105 7.44 18.39 -15.29
C ASN A 105 5.98 18.00 -15.01
N LEU A 106 5.73 16.87 -14.34
CA LEU A 106 4.38 16.48 -13.93
C LEU A 106 3.78 17.45 -12.90
N MET A 107 4.56 17.86 -11.88
CA MET A 107 4.15 18.90 -10.93
C MET A 107 3.91 20.25 -11.62
N LYS A 108 4.76 20.62 -12.58
CA LYS A 108 4.58 21.85 -13.35
C LYS A 108 3.27 21.83 -14.14
N GLN A 109 2.93 20.71 -14.77
CA GLN A 109 1.69 20.57 -15.53
C GLN A 109 0.44 20.68 -14.63
N GLN A 110 0.54 20.18 -13.40
CA GLN A 110 -0.52 20.32 -12.40
C GLN A 110 -0.61 21.75 -11.85
N ALA A 111 0.52 22.44 -11.67
CA ALA A 111 0.56 23.85 -11.28
C ALA A 111 0.02 24.78 -12.37
N GLU A 112 0.30 24.49 -13.65
CA GLU A 112 -0.22 25.24 -14.80
C GLU A 112 -1.72 24.99 -15.01
N GLN A 113 -2.23 23.78 -14.75
CA GLN A 113 -3.68 23.51 -14.74
C GLN A 113 -4.40 24.20 -13.57
N ALA A 114 -3.78 24.25 -12.39
CA ALA A 114 -4.31 25.01 -11.27
C ALA A 114 -4.32 26.53 -11.55
N ALA A 115 -3.28 27.05 -12.21
CA ALA A 115 -3.21 28.46 -12.61
C ALA A 115 -4.17 28.83 -13.76
N ALA A 116 -4.46 27.90 -14.69
CA ALA A 116 -5.44 28.12 -15.76
C ALA A 116 -6.90 28.04 -15.28
N SER A 117 -7.13 27.48 -14.08
CA SER A 117 -8.45 27.42 -13.44
C SER A 117 -8.83 28.74 -12.75
N ASP A 118 -7.87 29.65 -12.53
CA ASP A 118 -8.04 30.88 -11.75
C ASP A 118 -8.25 32.14 -12.63
N THR A 119 -8.34 31.97 -13.96
CA THR A 119 -8.52 33.09 -14.92
C THR A 119 -9.96 33.23 -15.44
N GLN A 120 -10.97 32.75 -14.71
CA GLN A 120 -12.34 33.25 -14.91
C GLN A 120 -12.54 34.52 -14.07
N PRO A 121 -12.72 35.70 -14.68
CA PRO A 121 -13.06 36.90 -13.93
C PRO A 121 -14.52 36.79 -13.51
N SER A 122 -14.77 36.23 -12.33
CA SER A 122 -16.04 36.42 -11.64
C SER A 122 -16.04 37.83 -11.07
N SER A 123 -16.63 38.74 -11.83
CA SER A 123 -16.86 40.15 -11.46
C SER A 123 -17.58 40.27 -10.11
N PRO A 124 -17.34 41.35 -9.34
CA PRO A 124 -17.73 41.46 -7.95
C PRO A 124 -19.24 41.72 -7.76
N ALA A 125 -19.75 41.25 -6.62
CA ALA A 125 -21.14 41.38 -6.14
C ALA A 125 -21.62 42.84 -6.03
N PRO A 126 -22.94 43.11 -5.83
CA PRO A 126 -23.48 43.11 -4.46
C PRO A 126 -25.00 42.87 -4.33
N THR A 127 -25.49 43.03 -3.09
CA THR A 127 -26.87 43.06 -2.57
C THR A 127 -27.42 41.69 -2.16
N GLY A 128 -27.91 41.46 -0.94
CA GLY A 128 -28.24 42.31 0.19
C GLY A 128 -29.30 41.53 0.99
N GLY A 129 -29.14 41.34 2.30
CA GLY A 129 -30.16 40.59 3.03
C GLY A 129 -29.83 40.19 4.46
N ALA A 130 -29.94 41.16 5.37
CA ALA A 130 -30.50 41.00 6.72
C ALA A 130 -29.92 39.91 7.67
N ARG A 131 -29.01 40.39 8.52
CA ARG A 131 -28.92 40.11 9.96
C ARG A 131 -30.26 39.80 10.65
N ARG A 132 -30.34 38.70 11.40
CA ARG A 132 -31.07 38.55 12.70
C ARG A 132 -30.67 37.23 13.38
N LYS A 133 -29.80 37.25 14.41
CA LYS A 133 -30.08 37.26 15.88
C LYS A 133 -30.77 35.95 16.35
N THR A 134 -30.01 34.99 16.88
CA THR A 134 -29.93 34.61 18.32
C THR A 134 -31.21 34.89 19.12
N SER A 135 -31.87 33.84 19.64
CA SER A 135 -32.36 33.67 21.03
C SER A 135 -33.51 32.64 21.14
N THR A 136 -33.47 31.80 22.20
CA THR A 136 -34.61 31.26 23.00
C THR A 136 -35.37 30.05 22.42
N ASP A 137 -35.22 28.83 22.97
CA ASP A 137 -35.79 28.23 24.21
C ASP A 137 -37.20 27.64 24.00
N LYS A 138 -37.33 26.31 24.09
CA LYS A 138 -38.26 25.59 24.99
C LYS A 138 -38.05 24.08 24.94
#